data_AF-A0A1G7TMQ2-F1
#
_entry.id   AF-A0A1G7TMQ2-F1
#
_cell.length_a   1.000
_cell.length_b   1.000
_cell.length_c   1.000
_cell.angle_alpha   90.00
_cell.angle_beta   90.00
_cell.angle_gamma   90.00
#
_symmetry.space_group_name_H-M   'P 1'
#
loop_
_entity.id
_entity.type
_entity.pdbx_description
1 polymer ?
#
loop_
_entity_poly.entity_id
_entity_poly.type
_entity_poly.pdbx_seq_one_letter_code
_entity_poly.pdbx_strand_id
1 'polypeptide(L)'
;MTRSWRNAASFTLVTALLASSVVAAPNIASADDDVDSASLAVAAESLANLDDSLLLEAAEGSGPGEVQTSHGDVGVPSRLVDGVSIHHPGRSPLTIDLPEAHAAGEAVLLPEGAVTYPGESVTNTVIVGDAGVQMLTTIASADAPEYLEYRVALGAGETMRSTEDGAVVVAADGTVVAVVARAWALDAEGDPVATHYEVDGSTLIQFVDHRAAGVAYPVVADPIWIAPWVFKCLLGLGLKGPQITQAFATGTIWGGLGAAALACALGK
;
A
#
# COMPACT_ATOMS: atom_id res chain seq x y z
N MET A 1 63.73 -32.71 80.74
CA MET A 1 63.00 -33.71 79.94
C MET A 1 61.54 -33.33 79.94
N THR A 2 60.98 -32.91 78.80
CA THR A 2 59.59 -33.18 78.34
C THR A 2 59.28 -32.31 77.11
N ARG A 3 58.87 -32.99 76.05
CA ARG A 3 58.45 -32.48 74.73
C ARG A 3 57.36 -31.41 74.85
N SER A 4 57.50 -30.30 74.12
CA SER A 4 56.39 -29.40 73.77
C SER A 4 55.86 -29.75 72.38
N TRP A 5 54.53 -29.69 72.26
CA TRP A 5 53.76 -30.07 71.09
C TRP A 5 53.68 -28.96 70.03
N ARG A 6 53.48 -29.42 68.80
CA ARG A 6 53.21 -28.68 67.56
C ARG A 6 51.91 -27.87 67.68
N ASN A 7 51.80 -26.77 66.93
CA ASN A 7 50.84 -26.62 65.84
C ASN A 7 50.99 -25.24 65.17
N ALA A 8 51.44 -25.25 63.92
CA ALA A 8 51.38 -24.12 63.01
C ALA A 8 49.97 -24.11 62.38
N ALA A 9 49.24 -23.00 62.52
CA ALA A 9 47.96 -22.80 61.86
C ALA A 9 48.19 -22.05 60.54
N SER A 10 47.90 -22.73 59.44
CA SER A 10 47.89 -22.21 58.08
C SER A 10 46.71 -21.26 57.88
N PHE A 11 46.97 -20.05 57.37
CA PHE A 11 45.93 -19.14 56.89
C PHE A 11 45.48 -19.58 55.49
N THR A 12 44.25 -20.08 55.38
CA THR A 12 43.61 -20.40 54.09
C THR A 12 42.94 -19.14 53.54
N LEU A 13 43.42 -18.67 52.38
CA LEU A 13 42.83 -17.58 51.61
C LEU A 13 41.55 -18.12 50.92
N VAL A 14 40.38 -17.56 51.23
CA VAL A 14 39.12 -17.87 50.53
C VAL A 14 38.90 -16.81 49.46
N THR A 15 39.10 -17.17 48.20
CA THR A 15 38.73 -16.37 47.03
C THR A 15 37.25 -16.58 46.73
N ALA A 16 36.43 -15.54 46.93
CA ALA A 16 35.02 -15.53 46.55
C ALA A 16 34.90 -15.35 45.03
N LEU A 17 34.46 -16.39 44.31
CA LEU A 17 33.96 -16.26 42.94
C LEU A 17 32.56 -15.63 42.98
N LEU A 18 32.43 -14.41 42.48
CA LEU A 18 31.14 -13.82 42.12
C LEU A 18 30.77 -14.32 40.72
N ALA A 19 29.84 -15.29 40.66
CA ALA A 19 29.19 -15.67 39.42
C ALA A 19 28.12 -14.62 39.10
N SER A 20 28.39 -13.75 38.13
CA SER A 20 27.38 -12.83 37.58
C SER A 20 26.44 -13.62 36.69
N SER A 21 25.24 -13.93 37.19
CA SER A 21 24.13 -14.40 36.38
C SER A 21 23.68 -13.26 35.46
N VAL A 22 24.02 -13.34 34.17
CA VAL A 22 23.37 -12.53 33.14
C VAL A 22 21.96 -13.08 33.00
N VAL A 23 20.98 -12.38 33.58
CA VAL A 23 19.56 -12.62 33.28
C VAL A 23 19.33 -12.05 31.89
N ALA A 24 19.18 -12.92 30.88
CA ALA A 24 18.64 -12.51 29.60
C ALA A 24 17.19 -12.06 29.83
N ALA A 25 16.92 -10.77 29.65
CA ALA A 25 15.55 -10.28 29.65
C ALA A 25 14.81 -10.94 28.47
N PRO A 26 13.58 -11.45 28.64
CA PRO A 26 12.78 -11.85 27.51
C PRO A 26 12.52 -10.60 26.64
N ASN A 27 12.80 -10.69 25.34
CA ASN A 27 12.28 -9.71 24.38
C ASN A 27 10.76 -9.86 24.39
N ILE A 28 10.06 -8.90 25.02
CA ILE A 28 8.62 -8.77 24.86
C ILE A 28 8.45 -7.98 23.56
N ALA A 29 8.18 -8.67 22.45
CA ALA A 29 7.56 -8.03 21.30
C ALA A 29 6.25 -7.39 21.78
N SER A 30 5.98 -6.15 21.38
CA SER A 30 4.73 -5.50 21.78
C SER A 30 3.56 -6.14 21.03
N ALA A 31 2.35 -6.10 21.60
CA ALA A 31 1.17 -6.65 20.93
C ALA A 31 0.91 -5.98 19.55
N ASP A 32 1.32 -4.71 19.41
CA ASP A 32 1.25 -3.96 18.17
C ASP A 32 2.24 -4.53 17.13
N ASP A 33 3.46 -4.90 17.52
CA ASP A 33 4.43 -5.54 16.61
C ASP A 33 3.93 -6.90 16.09
N ASP A 34 3.23 -7.66 16.95
CA ASP A 34 2.65 -8.95 16.56
C ASP A 34 1.50 -8.76 15.55
N VAL A 35 0.61 -7.79 15.77
CA VAL A 35 -0.48 -7.43 14.83
C VAL A 35 0.08 -6.94 13.49
N ASP A 36 1.10 -6.09 13.54
CA ASP A 36 1.75 -5.56 12.33
C ASP A 36 2.39 -6.70 11.52
N SER A 37 3.09 -7.62 12.19
CA SER A 37 3.71 -8.76 11.50
C SER A 37 2.68 -9.69 10.85
N ALA A 38 1.55 -9.94 11.51
CA ALA A 38 0.48 -10.78 10.99
C ALA A 38 -0.23 -10.13 9.80
N SER A 39 -0.57 -8.85 9.91
CA SER A 39 -1.25 -8.10 8.85
C SER A 39 -0.35 -7.89 7.63
N LEU A 40 0.96 -7.73 7.81
CA LEU A 40 1.95 -7.75 6.71
C LEU A 40 1.98 -9.11 6.00
N ALA A 41 2.00 -10.21 6.75
CA ALA A 41 2.02 -11.54 6.15
C ALA A 41 0.75 -11.80 5.32
N VAL A 42 -0.41 -11.43 5.86
CA VAL A 42 -1.71 -11.53 5.16
C VAL A 42 -1.72 -10.69 3.89
N ALA A 43 -1.25 -9.44 3.94
CA ALA A 43 -1.19 -8.60 2.75
C ALA A 43 -0.22 -9.15 1.70
N ALA A 44 0.98 -9.60 2.09
CA ALA A 44 1.95 -10.19 1.18
C ALA A 44 1.40 -11.45 0.49
N GLU A 45 0.73 -12.34 1.23
CA GLU A 45 0.08 -13.53 0.66
C GLU A 45 -1.08 -13.15 -0.26
N SER A 46 -1.89 -12.17 0.12
CA SER A 46 -3.00 -11.67 -0.71
C SER A 46 -2.49 -11.14 -2.04
N LEU A 47 -1.44 -10.32 -2.04
CA LEU A 47 -0.82 -9.81 -3.27
C LEU A 47 -0.25 -10.94 -4.13
N ALA A 48 0.40 -11.93 -3.53
CA ALA A 48 0.96 -13.06 -4.26
C ALA A 48 -0.10 -14.00 -4.89
N ASN A 49 -1.33 -13.96 -4.38
CA ASN A 49 -2.45 -14.74 -4.91
C ASN A 49 -3.24 -13.99 -6.00
N LEU A 50 -3.02 -12.68 -6.17
CA LEU A 50 -3.63 -11.92 -7.26
C LEU A 50 -3.01 -12.32 -8.60
N ASP A 51 -3.81 -12.23 -9.67
CA ASP A 51 -3.28 -12.32 -11.03
C ASP A 51 -2.36 -11.12 -11.27
N ASP A 52 -1.11 -11.37 -11.68
CA ASP A 52 -0.10 -10.33 -11.93
C ASP A 52 -0.60 -9.22 -12.88
N SER A 53 -1.53 -9.53 -13.79
CA SER A 53 -2.10 -8.52 -14.69
C SER A 53 -2.95 -7.47 -13.96
N LEU A 54 -3.44 -7.76 -12.76
CA LEU A 54 -4.18 -6.79 -11.94
C LEU A 54 -3.25 -5.82 -11.20
N LEU A 55 -1.95 -6.11 -11.17
CA LEU A 55 -0.96 -5.29 -10.49
C LEU A 55 -0.21 -4.40 -11.48
N LEU A 56 0.16 -3.19 -11.04
CA LEU A 56 1.13 -2.38 -11.76
C LEU A 56 2.53 -2.99 -11.63
N GLU A 57 3.32 -2.88 -12.70
CA GLU A 57 4.76 -3.12 -12.59
C GLU A 57 5.40 -2.01 -11.76
N ALA A 58 6.07 -2.38 -10.67
CA ALA A 58 6.72 -1.41 -9.80
C ALA A 58 7.93 -0.76 -10.48
N ALA A 59 8.09 0.55 -10.25
CA ALA A 59 9.21 1.33 -10.76
C ALA A 59 10.53 0.87 -10.09
N GLU A 60 11.63 1.01 -10.83
CA GLU A 60 12.96 0.71 -10.29
C GLU A 60 13.26 1.58 -9.05
N GLY A 61 13.77 0.95 -7.99
CA GLY A 61 14.09 1.64 -6.75
C GLY A 61 12.86 1.99 -5.89
N SER A 62 11.71 1.35 -6.13
CA SER A 62 10.52 1.49 -5.28
C SER A 62 10.81 1.21 -3.80
N GLY A 63 10.21 2.04 -2.94
CA GLY A 63 10.38 2.01 -1.49
C GLY A 63 9.83 3.30 -0.86
N PRO A 64 9.86 3.42 0.49
CA PRO A 64 9.53 4.67 1.15
C PRO A 64 10.50 5.79 0.71
N GLY A 65 9.97 6.97 0.44
CA GLY A 65 10.68 8.12 -0.12
C GLY A 65 10.18 8.49 -1.50
N GLU A 66 11.00 9.23 -2.24
CA GLU A 66 10.70 9.64 -3.62
C GLU A 66 11.06 8.54 -4.61
N VAL A 67 10.05 8.03 -5.33
CA VAL A 67 10.19 7.02 -6.37
C VAL A 67 10.10 7.69 -7.73
N GLN A 68 11.13 7.54 -8.56
CA GLN A 68 11.17 8.15 -9.88
C GLN A 68 10.34 7.35 -10.89
N THR A 69 9.60 8.04 -11.74
CA THR A 69 8.87 7.46 -12.89
C THR A 69 9.35 8.14 -14.18
N SER A 70 8.95 7.61 -15.33
CA SER A 70 9.27 8.16 -16.65
C SER A 70 8.89 9.65 -16.83
N HIS A 71 7.84 10.12 -16.14
CA HIS A 71 7.25 11.45 -16.36
C HIS A 71 7.00 12.24 -15.06
N GLY A 72 7.74 11.93 -13.99
CA GLY A 72 7.61 12.60 -12.70
C GLY A 72 8.12 11.72 -11.57
N ASP A 73 7.59 11.92 -10.38
CA ASP A 73 7.97 11.17 -9.18
C ASP A 73 6.76 10.97 -8.26
N VAL A 74 6.86 10.00 -7.37
CA VAL A 74 5.84 9.69 -6.38
C VAL A 74 6.51 9.61 -5.01
N GLY A 75 6.06 10.45 -4.10
CA GLY A 75 6.43 10.42 -2.70
C GLY A 75 5.61 9.37 -1.95
N VAL A 76 6.26 8.31 -1.52
CA VAL A 76 5.70 7.24 -0.68
C VAL A 76 6.14 7.50 0.76
N PRO A 77 5.24 7.88 1.68
CA PRO A 77 5.66 8.37 2.99
C PRO A 77 6.14 7.25 3.91
N SER A 78 7.03 7.55 4.87
CA SER A 78 7.40 6.56 5.89
C SER A 78 6.25 6.27 6.88
N ARG A 79 5.32 7.21 7.03
CA ARG A 79 4.07 7.04 7.79
C ARG A 79 2.88 7.44 6.94
N LEU A 80 1.86 6.60 6.90
CA LEU A 80 0.74 6.76 5.96
C LEU A 80 -0.06 8.06 6.17
N VAL A 81 -0.03 8.61 7.40
CA VAL A 81 -0.69 9.90 7.73
C VAL A 81 -0.21 11.10 6.92
N ASP A 82 0.98 11.02 6.30
CA ASP A 82 1.51 12.11 5.48
C ASP A 82 0.95 12.08 4.04
N GLY A 83 0.27 11.00 3.66
CA GLY A 83 -0.33 10.80 2.34
C GLY A 83 0.68 10.44 1.24
N VAL A 84 0.21 9.77 0.19
CA VAL A 84 1.00 9.50 -1.01
C VAL A 84 0.91 10.70 -1.95
N SER A 85 2.05 11.25 -2.37
CA SER A 85 2.11 12.44 -3.23
C SER A 85 2.53 12.10 -4.64
N ILE A 86 1.69 12.40 -5.63
CA ILE A 86 2.00 12.22 -7.04
C ILE A 86 2.48 13.55 -7.62
N HIS A 87 3.73 13.58 -8.10
CA HIS A 87 4.36 14.76 -8.67
C HIS A 87 4.42 14.67 -10.19
N HIS A 88 3.90 15.70 -10.85
CA HIS A 88 3.96 15.84 -12.29
C HIS A 88 4.65 17.16 -12.66
N PRO A 89 5.60 17.16 -13.62
CA PRO A 89 6.30 18.36 -14.04
C PRO A 89 5.34 19.49 -14.42
N GLY A 90 5.55 20.66 -13.81
CA GLY A 90 4.76 21.86 -14.09
C GLY A 90 3.38 21.89 -13.42
N ARG A 91 3.10 21.01 -12.45
CA ARG A 91 1.88 21.01 -11.63
C ARG A 91 2.21 20.99 -10.15
N SER A 92 1.24 21.39 -9.33
CA SER A 92 1.29 21.11 -7.89
C SER A 92 1.17 19.59 -7.65
N PRO A 93 1.80 19.06 -6.59
CA PRO A 93 1.63 17.68 -6.19
C PRO A 93 0.15 17.36 -5.91
N LEU A 94 -0.30 16.17 -6.29
CA LEU A 94 -1.57 15.62 -5.84
C LEU A 94 -1.31 14.67 -4.67
N THR A 95 -1.63 15.11 -3.44
CA THR A 95 -1.49 14.27 -2.24
C THR A 95 -2.81 13.55 -1.96
N ILE A 96 -2.71 12.26 -1.66
CA ILE A 96 -3.83 11.36 -1.42
C ILE A 96 -3.62 10.71 -0.04
N ASP A 97 -4.53 10.97 0.89
CA ASP A 97 -4.60 10.27 2.17
C ASP A 97 -5.32 8.93 1.94
N LEU A 98 -4.80 7.85 2.52
CA LEU A 98 -5.35 6.50 2.39
C LEU A 98 -6.24 6.11 3.58
N PRO A 99 -7.11 5.09 3.42
CA PRO A 99 -8.00 4.61 4.47
C PRO A 99 -7.26 4.28 5.77
N GLU A 100 -7.84 4.70 6.90
CA GLU A 100 -7.32 4.43 8.26
C GLU A 100 -5.84 4.79 8.48
N ALA A 101 -5.29 5.76 7.75
CA ALA A 101 -3.87 6.13 7.82
C ALA A 101 -3.33 6.43 9.25
N HIS A 102 -4.19 6.87 10.17
CA HIS A 102 -3.82 7.14 11.57
C HIS A 102 -3.59 5.88 12.41
N ALA A 103 -4.21 4.77 12.01
CA ALA A 103 -4.10 3.47 12.66
C ALA A 103 -3.05 2.56 12.00
N ALA A 104 -2.49 2.98 10.87
CA ALA A 104 -1.50 2.21 10.14
C ALA A 104 -0.11 2.27 10.82
N GLY A 105 0.59 1.14 10.83
CA GLY A 105 1.98 1.01 11.27
C GLY A 105 2.98 1.65 10.30
N GLU A 106 4.26 1.40 10.53
CA GLU A 106 5.34 1.94 9.70
C GLU A 106 5.42 1.28 8.32
N ALA A 107 5.95 2.02 7.34
CA ALA A 107 6.12 1.54 5.98
C ALA A 107 7.10 0.35 5.90
N VAL A 108 6.66 -0.75 5.28
CA VAL A 108 7.48 -1.93 5.01
C VAL A 108 7.53 -2.20 3.51
N LEU A 109 8.74 -2.25 2.95
CA LEU A 109 8.96 -2.65 1.56
C LEU A 109 8.86 -4.18 1.43
N LEU A 110 7.89 -4.65 0.66
CA LEU A 110 7.74 -6.03 0.24
C LEU A 110 8.55 -6.31 -1.03
N PRO A 111 8.75 -7.60 -1.40
CA PRO A 111 9.22 -7.98 -2.73
C PRO A 111 8.37 -7.35 -3.84
N GLU A 112 8.94 -7.24 -5.04
CA GLU A 112 8.28 -6.62 -6.21
C GLU A 112 7.95 -5.12 -6.05
N GLY A 113 8.56 -4.43 -5.09
CA GLY A 113 8.50 -2.96 -4.99
C GLY A 113 7.25 -2.39 -4.31
N ALA A 114 6.39 -3.25 -3.74
CA ALA A 114 5.19 -2.82 -3.03
C ALA A 114 5.53 -2.31 -1.62
N VAL A 115 5.04 -1.13 -1.24
CA VAL A 115 5.21 -0.56 0.11
C VAL A 115 3.93 -0.75 0.90
N THR A 116 3.99 -1.52 1.98
CA THR A 116 2.82 -1.90 2.78
C THR A 116 2.87 -1.26 4.16
N TYR A 117 1.71 -0.80 4.62
CA TYR A 117 1.48 -0.20 5.92
C TYR A 117 0.50 -1.12 6.66
N PRO A 118 0.98 -1.91 7.64
CA PRO A 118 0.13 -2.81 8.39
C PRO A 118 -0.98 -2.06 9.12
N GLY A 119 -2.12 -2.71 9.30
CA GLY A 119 -3.19 -2.22 10.14
C GLY A 119 -4.08 -3.37 10.61
N GLU A 120 -4.80 -3.15 11.71
CA GLU A 120 -5.62 -4.19 12.33
C GLU A 120 -6.85 -4.55 11.48
N SER A 121 -7.60 -3.54 11.02
CA SER A 121 -8.81 -3.73 10.22
C SER A 121 -8.53 -3.74 8.72
N VAL A 122 -7.68 -2.79 8.28
CA VAL A 122 -7.24 -2.67 6.90
C VAL A 122 -5.73 -2.49 6.83
N THR A 123 -5.11 -3.17 5.87
CA THR A 123 -3.70 -2.99 5.52
C THR A 123 -3.63 -2.29 4.17
N ASN A 124 -2.84 -1.23 4.06
CA ASN A 124 -2.70 -0.47 2.81
C ASN A 124 -1.39 -0.83 2.11
N THR A 125 -1.42 -1.03 0.80
CA THR A 125 -0.24 -1.32 -0.01
C THR A 125 -0.18 -0.38 -1.21
N VAL A 126 0.97 0.26 -1.41
CA VAL A 126 1.22 1.22 -2.49
C VAL A 126 2.21 0.61 -3.47
N ILE A 127 1.84 0.58 -4.74
CA ILE A 127 2.70 0.17 -5.86
C ILE A 127 2.82 1.37 -6.79
N VAL A 128 4.05 1.85 -6.97
CA VAL A 128 4.35 2.97 -7.88
C VAL A 128 4.84 2.39 -9.20
N GLY A 129 4.20 2.76 -10.32
CA GLY A 129 4.63 2.34 -11.66
C GLY A 129 4.55 3.47 -12.68
N ASP A 130 5.06 3.22 -13.89
CA ASP A 130 5.01 4.20 -14.99
C ASP A 130 3.58 4.50 -15.46
N ALA A 131 2.65 3.57 -15.23
CA ALA A 131 1.25 3.75 -15.60
C ALA A 131 0.47 4.61 -14.59
N GLY A 132 1.00 4.82 -13.38
CA GLY A 132 0.27 5.42 -12.27
C GLY A 132 0.68 4.88 -10.91
N VAL A 133 -0.19 5.08 -9.92
CA VAL A 133 -0.01 4.57 -8.56
C VAL A 133 -1.19 3.69 -8.20
N GLN A 134 -0.93 2.47 -7.77
CA GLN A 134 -1.96 1.55 -7.27
C GLN A 134 -1.92 1.53 -5.76
N MET A 135 -3.08 1.74 -5.14
CA MET A 135 -3.27 1.81 -3.70
C MET A 135 -4.23 0.70 -3.32
N LEU A 136 -3.69 -0.47 -3.04
CA LEU A 136 -4.48 -1.62 -2.62
C LEU A 136 -4.82 -1.50 -1.14
N THR A 137 -6.02 -1.94 -0.78
CA THR A 137 -6.43 -2.08 0.61
C THR A 137 -6.88 -3.52 0.85
N THR A 138 -6.21 -4.19 1.78
CA THR A 138 -6.54 -5.54 2.24
C THR A 138 -7.43 -5.42 3.47
N ILE A 139 -8.69 -5.81 3.33
CA ILE A 139 -9.71 -5.86 4.37
C ILE A 139 -9.58 -7.20 5.12
N ALA A 140 -9.19 -7.14 6.38
CA ALA A 140 -8.78 -8.34 7.13
C ALA A 140 -9.96 -9.22 7.57
N SER A 141 -11.12 -8.62 7.88
CA SER A 141 -12.26 -9.35 8.45
C SER A 141 -13.59 -8.58 8.32
N ALA A 142 -14.67 -9.19 8.83
CA ALA A 142 -16.01 -8.58 8.88
C ALA A 142 -16.11 -7.36 9.77
N ASP A 143 -15.17 -7.16 10.70
CA ASP A 143 -15.16 -6.03 11.62
C ASP A 143 -14.65 -4.74 10.94
N ALA A 144 -13.93 -4.86 9.82
CA ALA A 144 -13.45 -3.73 9.03
C ALA A 144 -14.60 -2.97 8.33
N PRO A 145 -14.43 -1.66 8.02
CA PRO A 145 -15.48 -0.87 7.36
C PRO A 145 -15.73 -1.30 5.91
N GLU A 146 -16.99 -1.19 5.47
CA GLU A 146 -17.38 -1.43 4.06
C GLU A 146 -17.16 -0.22 3.15
N TYR A 147 -16.53 0.84 3.67
CA TYR A 147 -16.19 2.04 2.93
C TYR A 147 -14.73 2.42 3.16
N LEU A 148 -14.01 2.70 2.07
CA LEU A 148 -12.61 3.05 2.05
C LEU A 148 -12.48 4.48 1.52
N GLU A 149 -11.98 5.39 2.34
CA GLU A 149 -11.90 6.82 2.00
C GLU A 149 -10.49 7.19 1.53
N TYR A 150 -10.38 7.67 0.29
CA TYR A 150 -9.17 8.25 -0.30
C TYR A 150 -9.35 9.76 -0.45
N ARG A 151 -8.79 10.53 0.47
CA ARG A 151 -8.98 11.97 0.51
C ARG A 151 -7.90 12.68 -0.28
N VAL A 152 -8.30 13.52 -1.22
CA VAL A 152 -7.37 14.19 -2.14
C VAL A 152 -7.20 15.65 -1.78
N ALA A 153 -5.95 16.08 -1.63
CA ALA A 153 -5.57 17.46 -1.47
C ALA A 153 -5.66 18.19 -2.81
N LEU A 154 -6.87 18.65 -3.15
CA LEU A 154 -7.12 19.38 -4.40
C LEU A 154 -6.45 20.77 -4.38
N GLY A 155 -5.74 21.08 -5.47
CA GLY A 155 -5.20 22.40 -5.74
C GLY A 155 -6.27 23.45 -6.05
N ALA A 156 -5.84 24.71 -6.16
CA ALA A 156 -6.75 25.82 -6.39
C ALA A 156 -7.55 25.66 -7.71
N GLY A 157 -8.86 25.51 -7.59
CA GLY A 157 -9.77 25.33 -8.73
C GLY A 157 -9.81 23.92 -9.31
N GLU A 158 -9.10 22.96 -8.71
CA GLU A 158 -9.25 21.55 -9.03
C GLU A 158 -10.54 20.99 -8.45
N THR A 159 -11.14 20.04 -9.17
CA THR A 159 -12.37 19.35 -8.73
C THR A 159 -12.24 17.86 -9.00
N MET A 160 -12.65 17.04 -8.05
CA MET A 160 -12.86 15.61 -8.27
C MET A 160 -14.31 15.37 -8.72
N ARG A 161 -14.50 14.44 -9.65
CA ARG A 161 -15.82 14.07 -10.17
C ARG A 161 -15.90 12.57 -10.36
N SER A 162 -17.06 12.00 -10.06
CA SER A 162 -17.38 10.64 -10.46
C SER A 162 -17.52 10.55 -11.98
N THR A 163 -17.23 9.38 -12.51
CA THR A 163 -17.48 9.02 -13.92
C THR A 163 -18.31 7.74 -13.96
N GLU A 164 -18.65 7.25 -15.16
CA GLU A 164 -19.34 5.96 -15.30
C GLU A 164 -18.52 4.80 -14.73
N ASP A 165 -17.18 4.87 -14.81
CA ASP A 165 -16.27 3.75 -14.57
C ASP A 165 -15.03 4.14 -13.77
N GLY A 166 -15.21 4.96 -12.74
CA GLY A 166 -14.10 5.49 -11.92
C GLY A 166 -14.35 6.94 -11.50
N ALA A 167 -13.28 7.68 -11.28
CA ALA A 167 -13.31 9.10 -10.97
C ALA A 167 -12.23 9.86 -11.75
N VAL A 168 -12.35 11.19 -11.78
CA VAL A 168 -11.36 12.06 -12.42
C VAL A 168 -11.15 13.31 -11.59
N VAL A 169 -9.88 13.72 -11.46
CA VAL A 169 -9.51 15.05 -10.96
C VAL A 169 -9.22 15.93 -12.16
N VAL A 170 -9.88 17.08 -12.23
CA VAL A 170 -9.70 18.06 -13.30
C VAL A 170 -9.35 19.43 -12.75
N ALA A 171 -8.43 20.12 -13.41
CA ALA A 171 -8.09 21.50 -13.13
C ALA A 171 -9.19 22.46 -13.63
N ALA A 172 -9.11 23.72 -13.20
CA ALA A 172 -10.09 24.76 -13.55
C ALA A 172 -10.23 25.00 -15.06
N ASP A 173 -9.17 24.76 -15.83
CA ASP A 173 -9.15 24.89 -17.30
C ASP A 173 -9.66 23.62 -18.03
N GLY A 174 -10.11 22.61 -17.28
CA GLY A 174 -10.59 21.33 -17.81
C GLY A 174 -9.50 20.30 -18.08
N THR A 175 -8.23 20.60 -17.78
CA THR A 175 -7.16 19.61 -17.94
C THR A 175 -7.31 18.48 -16.92
N VAL A 176 -7.18 17.24 -17.38
CA VAL A 176 -7.13 16.06 -16.52
C VAL A 176 -5.84 16.08 -15.70
N VAL A 177 -5.98 15.99 -14.38
CA VAL A 177 -4.88 15.94 -13.41
C VAL A 177 -4.58 14.49 -13.03
N ALA A 178 -5.62 13.71 -12.73
CA ALA A 178 -5.52 12.28 -12.44
C ALA A 178 -6.81 11.57 -12.84
N VAL A 179 -6.72 10.29 -13.17
CA VAL A 179 -7.86 9.42 -13.46
C VAL A 179 -7.80 8.21 -12.53
N VAL A 180 -8.93 7.85 -11.93
CA VAL A 180 -9.05 6.62 -11.14
C VAL A 180 -9.67 5.55 -12.04
N ALA A 181 -9.07 4.36 -12.04
CA ALA A 181 -9.59 3.21 -12.76
C ALA A 181 -10.98 2.78 -12.24
N ARG A 182 -11.60 1.79 -12.89
CA ARG A 182 -12.84 1.22 -12.39
C ARG A 182 -12.55 0.46 -11.10
N ALA A 183 -13.46 0.56 -10.12
CA ALA A 183 -13.36 -0.18 -8.88
C ALA A 183 -13.34 -1.69 -9.15
N TRP A 184 -12.47 -2.41 -8.45
CA TRP A 184 -12.55 -3.84 -8.31
C TRP A 184 -12.20 -4.26 -6.88
N ALA A 185 -12.75 -5.40 -6.48
CA ALA A 185 -12.43 -6.07 -5.24
C ALA A 185 -12.49 -7.58 -5.46
N LEU A 186 -11.54 -8.32 -4.89
CA LEU A 186 -11.45 -9.77 -4.94
C LEU A 186 -11.33 -10.33 -3.53
N ASP A 187 -12.00 -11.45 -3.28
CA ASP A 187 -11.91 -12.16 -2.01
C ASP A 187 -10.72 -13.13 -1.98
N ALA A 188 -10.52 -13.84 -0.87
CA ALA A 188 -9.38 -14.75 -0.70
C ALA A 188 -9.41 -15.99 -1.62
N GLU A 189 -10.56 -16.30 -2.22
CA GLU A 189 -10.73 -17.38 -3.18
C GLU A 189 -10.54 -16.87 -4.62
N GLY A 190 -10.32 -15.55 -4.79
CA GLY A 190 -10.19 -14.87 -6.08
C GLY A 190 -11.54 -14.53 -6.72
N ASP A 191 -12.64 -14.66 -5.97
CA ASP A 191 -13.97 -14.36 -6.47
C ASP A 191 -14.26 -12.85 -6.38
N PRO A 192 -14.96 -12.27 -7.37
CA PRO A 192 -15.26 -10.85 -7.40
C PRO A 192 -16.25 -10.45 -6.30
N VAL A 193 -15.87 -9.44 -5.52
CA VAL A 193 -16.73 -8.79 -4.52
C VAL A 193 -17.35 -7.54 -5.14
N ALA A 194 -18.64 -7.32 -4.90
CA ALA A 194 -19.32 -6.14 -5.42
C ALA A 194 -18.73 -4.86 -4.80
N THR A 195 -18.37 -3.90 -5.66
CA THR A 195 -17.77 -2.63 -5.25
C THR A 195 -18.13 -1.51 -6.21
N HIS A 196 -18.17 -0.27 -5.72
CA HIS A 196 -18.33 0.93 -6.53
C HIS A 196 -17.67 2.14 -5.86
N TYR A 197 -17.41 3.18 -6.64
CA TYR A 197 -16.94 4.47 -6.13
C TYR A 197 -18.07 5.49 -6.02
N GLU A 198 -17.99 6.33 -5.00
CA GLU A 198 -18.68 7.61 -4.90
C GLU A 198 -17.67 8.74 -4.68
N VAL A 199 -18.04 9.96 -5.02
CA VAL A 199 -17.22 11.16 -4.79
C VAL A 199 -17.98 12.11 -3.90
N ASP A 200 -17.42 12.42 -2.73
CA ASP A 200 -17.90 13.47 -1.84
C ASP A 200 -16.85 14.59 -1.73
N GLY A 201 -17.10 15.69 -2.44
CA GLY A 201 -16.20 16.84 -2.49
C GLY A 201 -14.83 16.50 -3.07
N SER A 202 -13.85 16.29 -2.19
CA SER A 202 -12.47 15.93 -2.52
C SER A 202 -12.09 14.51 -2.12
N THR A 203 -13.06 13.70 -1.68
CA THR A 203 -12.85 12.34 -1.22
C THR A 203 -13.45 11.36 -2.23
N LEU A 204 -12.63 10.40 -2.66
CA LEU A 204 -13.10 9.20 -3.34
C LEU A 204 -13.44 8.18 -2.26
N ILE A 205 -14.67 7.67 -2.25
CA ILE A 205 -15.11 6.63 -1.32
C ILE A 205 -15.37 5.38 -2.13
N GLN A 206 -14.64 4.30 -1.83
CA GLN A 206 -14.96 2.99 -2.37
C GLN A 206 -15.83 2.23 -1.40
N PHE A 207 -17.00 1.80 -1.85
CA PHE A 207 -17.82 0.86 -1.11
C PHE A 207 -17.48 -0.55 -1.54
N VAL A 208 -17.28 -1.46 -0.58
CA VAL A 208 -16.98 -2.88 -0.83
C VAL A 208 -17.98 -3.71 -0.02
N ASP A 209 -18.83 -4.48 -0.69
CA ASP A 209 -19.86 -5.34 -0.07
C ASP A 209 -19.23 -6.65 0.46
N HIS A 210 -18.16 -6.51 1.26
CA HIS A 210 -17.34 -7.63 1.70
C HIS A 210 -18.00 -8.46 2.82
N ARG A 211 -19.13 -8.01 3.38
CA ARG A 211 -19.91 -8.77 4.38
C ARG A 211 -21.03 -9.58 3.74
N ALA A 212 -21.19 -9.51 2.41
CA ALA A 212 -22.12 -10.35 1.68
C ALA A 212 -21.86 -11.84 1.94
N ALA A 213 -22.92 -12.63 1.93
CA ALA A 213 -22.82 -14.06 2.19
C ALA A 213 -21.94 -14.76 1.13
N GLY A 214 -20.94 -15.51 1.58
CA GLY A 214 -20.04 -16.26 0.71
C GLY A 214 -18.71 -15.57 0.41
N VAL A 215 -18.51 -14.32 0.83
CA VAL A 215 -17.23 -13.62 0.67
C VAL A 215 -16.19 -14.17 1.66
N ALA A 216 -15.02 -14.56 1.14
CA ALA A 216 -13.90 -15.07 1.94
C ALA A 216 -12.86 -13.98 2.27
N TYR A 217 -12.38 -13.95 3.51
CA TYR A 217 -11.34 -13.00 3.93
C TYR A 217 -9.93 -13.57 3.78
N PRO A 218 -8.91 -12.72 3.52
CA PRO A 218 -9.03 -11.26 3.32
C PRO A 218 -9.63 -10.88 1.96
N VAL A 219 -10.22 -9.69 1.87
CA VAL A 219 -10.66 -9.09 0.61
C VAL A 219 -9.67 -7.99 0.21
N VAL A 220 -9.21 -7.99 -1.04
CA VAL A 220 -8.35 -6.92 -1.58
C VAL A 220 -9.17 -6.04 -2.50
N ALA A 221 -9.10 -4.72 -2.29
CA ALA A 221 -9.76 -3.72 -3.11
C ALA A 221 -8.77 -2.68 -3.66
N ASP A 222 -9.04 -2.13 -4.84
CA ASP A 222 -8.23 -1.07 -5.48
C ASP A 222 -8.78 0.33 -5.20
N PRO A 223 -7.94 1.39 -5.29
CA PRO A 223 -7.86 2.08 -6.58
C PRO A 223 -6.51 2.02 -7.31
N ILE A 224 -6.58 2.08 -8.64
CA ILE A 224 -5.48 2.53 -9.50
C ILE A 224 -5.67 4.00 -9.91
N TRP A 225 -4.70 4.86 -9.57
CA TRP A 225 -4.58 6.24 -10.04
C TRP A 225 -3.73 6.28 -11.30
N ILE A 226 -4.39 6.26 -12.46
CA ILE A 226 -3.76 6.27 -13.78
C ILE A 226 -3.13 7.63 -14.05
N ALA A 227 -1.87 7.61 -14.46
CA ALA A 227 -1.13 8.79 -14.82
C ALA A 227 -1.77 9.53 -16.01
N PRO A 228 -1.87 10.87 -15.97
CA PRO A 228 -2.58 11.66 -16.98
C PRO A 228 -1.95 11.56 -18.38
N TRP A 229 -0.63 11.34 -18.49
CA TRP A 229 0.03 11.14 -19.78
C TRP A 229 -0.33 9.78 -20.40
N VAL A 230 -0.38 8.71 -19.60
CA VAL A 230 -0.79 7.37 -20.06
C VAL A 230 -2.23 7.42 -20.53
N PHE A 231 -3.12 8.02 -19.73
CA PHE A 231 -4.52 8.18 -20.12
C PHE A 231 -4.65 8.95 -21.44
N LYS A 232 -3.94 10.07 -21.59
CA LYS A 232 -3.92 10.86 -22.84
C LYS A 232 -3.36 10.08 -24.03
N CYS A 233 -2.31 9.28 -23.83
CA CYS A 233 -1.72 8.44 -24.86
C CYS A 233 -2.73 7.41 -25.39
N LEU A 234 -3.43 6.72 -24.48
CA LEU A 234 -4.45 5.73 -24.81
C LEU A 234 -5.67 6.36 -25.52
N LEU A 235 -6.10 7.55 -25.10
CA LEU A 235 -7.11 8.31 -25.84
C LEU A 235 -6.64 8.63 -27.28
N GLY A 236 -5.35 8.96 -27.46
CA GLY A 236 -4.74 9.20 -28.77
C GLY A 236 -4.71 7.97 -29.68
N LEU A 237 -4.70 6.76 -29.09
CA LEU A 237 -4.86 5.50 -29.81
C LEU A 237 -6.33 5.15 -30.13
N GLY A 238 -7.28 6.00 -29.73
CA GLY A 238 -8.70 5.86 -30.03
C GLY A 238 -9.51 5.09 -28.98
N LEU A 239 -8.91 4.74 -27.84
CA LEU A 239 -9.68 4.18 -26.71
C LEU A 239 -10.53 5.28 -26.08
N LYS A 240 -11.67 4.89 -25.51
CA LYS A 240 -12.53 5.78 -24.71
C LYS A 240 -12.19 5.64 -23.23
N GLY A 241 -12.46 6.69 -22.45
CA GLY A 241 -12.23 6.70 -21.00
C GLY A 241 -12.72 5.43 -20.27
N PRO A 242 -14.00 5.05 -20.40
CA PRO A 242 -14.55 3.79 -19.87
C PRO A 242 -13.75 2.53 -20.23
N GLN A 243 -13.27 2.43 -21.48
CA GLN A 243 -12.49 1.29 -21.93
C GLN A 243 -11.10 1.27 -21.29
N ILE A 244 -10.51 2.45 -21.07
CA ILE A 244 -9.21 2.57 -20.42
C ILE A 244 -9.34 2.16 -18.95
N THR A 245 -10.28 2.76 -18.21
CA THR A 245 -10.42 2.48 -16.77
C THR A 245 -10.82 1.03 -16.51
N GLN A 246 -11.69 0.45 -17.33
CA GLN A 246 -11.99 -0.97 -17.29
C GLN A 246 -10.75 -1.83 -17.60
N ALA A 247 -9.94 -1.46 -18.58
CA ALA A 247 -8.80 -2.28 -18.98
C ALA A 247 -7.70 -2.36 -17.91
N PHE A 248 -7.50 -1.26 -17.16
CA PHE A 248 -6.65 -1.27 -15.96
C PHE A 248 -7.25 -2.15 -14.85
N ALA A 249 -8.55 -2.00 -14.57
CA ALA A 249 -9.22 -2.76 -13.51
C ALA A 249 -9.26 -4.28 -13.77
N THR A 250 -9.21 -4.72 -15.02
CA THR A 250 -9.25 -6.15 -15.38
C THR A 250 -7.90 -6.67 -15.88
N GLY A 251 -6.82 -5.88 -15.76
CA GLY A 251 -5.48 -6.26 -16.22
C GLY A 251 -5.30 -6.44 -17.73
N THR A 252 -6.35 -6.20 -18.52
CA THR A 252 -6.31 -6.40 -19.98
C THR A 252 -5.41 -5.39 -20.71
N ILE A 253 -4.96 -4.32 -20.03
CA ILE A 253 -4.00 -3.38 -20.59
C ILE A 253 -2.66 -4.04 -20.93
N TRP A 254 -2.23 -5.04 -20.15
CA TRP A 254 -0.90 -5.65 -20.29
C TRP A 254 -0.80 -6.66 -21.43
N GLY A 255 -1.89 -7.40 -21.71
CA GLY A 255 -1.90 -8.47 -22.73
C GLY A 255 -2.99 -8.35 -23.79
N GLY A 256 -4.05 -7.58 -23.55
CA GLY A 256 -5.29 -7.60 -24.34
C GLY A 256 -5.45 -6.47 -25.36
N LEU A 257 -4.81 -5.32 -25.14
CA LEU A 257 -4.98 -4.11 -25.96
C LEU A 257 -3.89 -3.87 -27.03
N GLY A 258 -2.88 -4.75 -27.07
CA GLY A 258 -1.81 -4.72 -28.06
C GLY A 258 -0.62 -3.81 -27.71
N ALA A 259 0.46 -3.92 -28.48
CA ALA A 259 1.77 -3.36 -28.13
C ALA A 259 1.82 -1.83 -27.99
N ALA A 260 0.98 -1.09 -28.74
CA ALA A 260 0.94 0.38 -28.64
C ALA A 260 0.29 0.86 -27.33
N ALA A 261 -0.79 0.20 -26.89
CA ALA A 261 -1.43 0.49 -25.61
C ALA A 261 -0.50 0.12 -24.44
N LEU A 262 0.20 -1.01 -24.56
CA LEU A 262 1.22 -1.41 -23.61
C LEU A 262 2.37 -0.39 -23.54
N ALA A 263 2.83 0.14 -24.67
CA ALA A 263 3.86 1.18 -24.69
C ALA A 263 3.42 2.44 -23.92
N CYS A 264 2.18 2.90 -24.13
CA CYS A 264 1.62 3.99 -23.34
C CYS A 264 1.64 3.69 -21.83
N ALA A 265 1.21 2.48 -21.42
CA ALA A 265 1.16 2.08 -20.02
C ALA A 265 2.55 1.99 -19.38
N LEU A 266 3.57 1.62 -20.16
CA LEU A 266 4.97 1.58 -19.72
C LEU A 266 5.70 2.92 -19.86
N GLY A 267 4.97 4.02 -20.10
CA GLY A 267 5.56 5.36 -20.22
C GLY A 267 6.49 5.55 -21.43
N LYS A 268 6.34 4.75 -22.49
CA LYS A 268 7.20 4.74 -23.69
C LYS A 268 6.61 5.50 -24.88
#